data_AF-A0A6I7Y277-F1
#
_entry.id   AF-A0A6I7Y277-F1
#
_cell.length_a   1.000
_cell.length_b   1.000
_cell.length_c   1.000
_cell.angle_alpha   90.00
_cell.angle_beta   90.00
_cell.angle_gamma   90.00
#
_symmetry.space_group_name_H-M   'P 1'
#
loop_
_entity.id
_entity.type
_entity.pdbx_description
1 polymer ?
#
loop_
_entity_poly.entity_id
_entity_poly.type
_entity_poly.pdbx_seq_one_letter_code
_entity_poly.pdbx_strand_id
1 'polypeptide(L)'
;MRGLTGSGDEETVTGDTGGGTAGRGNRRLLTGWAASSAAMAGLAVFGLFAVSCSTGGTGTRDEGPAGAEPVVRITPSATAASTAKPAPRVDAVALLKADPKVSGRVRMDLKPCSGDEYPVDTSYGKLTRGSSSDVVVNVMTCGDSVGVGTYVYRPRTDGTYENVFTVEQPAVYGTIDRGDLVVTTQVYGKKDSVAYPSGEEVITYHWASGRFGEVDRVQNDFNRAVGAGDGDLPEPTEPSRN
;
A
#
# COMPACT_ATOMS: atom_id res chain seq x y z
N MET A 1 -3.45 49.67 33.46
CA MET A 1 -4.27 50.90 33.39
C MET A 1 -3.58 51.88 32.43
N ARG A 2 -4.36 52.46 31.49
CA ARG A 2 -4.07 53.63 30.61
C ARG A 2 -2.92 53.45 29.58
N GLY A 3 -3.06 53.73 28.29
CA GLY A 3 -4.11 54.35 27.46
C GLY A 3 -3.48 55.17 26.32
N LEU A 4 -3.87 54.89 25.07
CA LEU A 4 -3.99 55.68 23.81
C LEU A 4 -3.19 57.00 23.67
N THR A 5 -2.53 57.34 22.54
CA THR A 5 -3.03 57.73 21.19
C THR A 5 -1.85 57.62 20.16
N GLY A 6 -1.91 57.63 18.83
CA GLY A 6 -2.89 58.00 17.80
C GLY A 6 -2.14 58.70 16.63
N SER A 7 -2.65 58.53 15.40
CA SER A 7 -2.34 59.24 14.13
C SER A 7 -1.20 58.74 13.22
N GLY A 8 -1.60 58.24 12.04
CA GLY A 8 -0.77 58.24 10.83
C GLY A 8 -0.94 59.55 10.06
N ASP A 9 -0.25 59.65 8.92
CA ASP A 9 -0.76 60.26 7.68
C ASP A 9 0.19 59.94 6.51
N GLU A 10 -0.45 59.81 5.36
CA GLU A 10 0.03 59.49 4.02
C GLU A 10 0.32 60.82 3.29
N GLU A 11 1.45 60.95 2.58
CA GLU A 11 1.51 61.90 1.46
C GLU A 11 2.53 61.47 0.39
N THR A 12 1.99 61.33 -0.82
CA THR A 12 2.67 61.22 -2.11
C THR A 12 2.98 62.64 -2.61
N VAL A 13 3.93 62.83 -3.54
CA VAL A 13 3.83 63.69 -4.77
C VAL A 13 5.18 64.26 -5.26
N THR A 14 5.62 63.67 -6.38
CA THR A 14 6.16 64.23 -7.66
C THR A 14 7.37 65.19 -7.79
N GLY A 15 8.09 64.96 -8.90
CA GLY A 15 8.64 65.99 -9.80
C GLY A 15 10.01 65.60 -10.35
N ASP A 16 10.14 64.82 -11.43
CA ASP A 16 10.03 65.16 -12.87
C ASP A 16 11.05 66.18 -13.39
N THR A 17 11.86 65.78 -14.38
CA THR A 17 12.17 66.46 -15.68
C THR A 17 13.19 65.55 -16.44
N GLY A 18 13.14 65.22 -17.73
CA GLY A 18 12.26 65.54 -18.85
C GLY A 18 13.05 65.40 -20.19
N GLY A 19 12.36 64.95 -21.25
CA GLY A 19 12.74 65.12 -22.67
C GLY A 19 13.15 63.83 -23.42
N GLY A 20 12.53 63.33 -24.49
CA GLY A 20 11.42 63.80 -25.33
C GLY A 20 11.81 63.80 -26.83
N THR A 21 11.21 62.93 -27.66
CA THR A 21 10.86 63.10 -29.11
C THR A 21 10.21 61.81 -29.64
N ALA A 22 8.89 61.77 -29.85
CA ALA A 22 8.15 61.98 -31.13
C ALA A 22 8.39 60.87 -32.20
N GLY A 23 7.40 60.20 -32.80
CA GLY A 23 5.94 60.26 -32.67
C GLY A 23 5.23 59.42 -33.76
N ARG A 24 3.92 59.20 -33.54
CA ARG A 24 2.81 59.16 -34.53
C ARG A 24 2.57 57.91 -35.39
N GLY A 25 1.37 57.34 -35.25
CA GLY A 25 0.74 56.56 -36.33
C GLY A 25 -0.42 55.64 -35.98
N ASN A 26 -1.52 56.17 -35.46
CA ASN A 26 -2.80 55.47 -35.27
C ASN A 26 -3.53 55.26 -36.63
N ARG A 27 -4.18 54.10 -36.87
CA ARG A 27 -5.51 53.97 -37.54
C ARG A 27 -5.90 52.49 -37.81
N ARG A 28 -7.07 52.10 -37.23
CA ARG A 28 -8.27 51.49 -37.87
C ARG A 28 -8.12 50.06 -38.46
N LEU A 29 -9.09 49.13 -38.42
CA LEU A 29 -10.48 49.00 -37.95
C LEU A 29 -10.83 47.49 -38.05
N LEU A 30 -11.68 47.02 -37.13
CA LEU A 30 -12.86 46.15 -37.33
C LEU A 30 -12.80 44.77 -38.03
N THR A 31 -13.53 43.86 -37.34
CA THR A 31 -14.51 42.87 -37.84
C THR A 31 -14.06 41.52 -38.40
N GLY A 32 -14.68 40.47 -37.85
CA GLY A 32 -14.72 39.13 -38.43
C GLY A 32 -15.35 38.08 -37.51
N TRP A 33 -16.66 38.15 -37.28
CA TRP A 33 -17.47 37.02 -36.81
C TRP A 33 -17.69 36.06 -37.99
N ALA A 34 -17.54 34.75 -37.79
CA ALA A 34 -18.24 33.74 -38.59
C ALA A 34 -18.36 32.43 -37.81
N ALA A 35 -19.60 32.11 -37.45
CA ALA A 35 -20.04 30.78 -37.09
C ALA A 35 -20.02 29.85 -38.31
N SER A 36 -19.88 28.55 -38.10
CA SER A 36 -20.41 27.54 -39.02
C SER A 36 -20.76 26.28 -38.25
N SER A 37 -22.08 26.05 -38.15
CA SER A 37 -22.72 24.81 -37.76
C SER A 37 -22.70 23.81 -38.91
N ALA A 38 -22.57 22.52 -38.62
CA ALA A 38 -23.05 21.45 -39.48
C ALA A 38 -23.59 20.31 -38.60
N ALA A 39 -24.91 20.26 -38.49
CA ALA A 39 -25.67 19.12 -38.00
C ALA A 39 -26.05 18.23 -39.19
N MET A 40 -26.01 16.91 -39.02
CA MET A 40 -26.86 15.95 -39.73
C MET A 40 -27.00 14.69 -38.84
N ALA A 41 -28.25 14.40 -38.50
CA ALA A 41 -28.72 13.24 -37.75
C ALA A 41 -28.88 12.01 -38.66
N GLY A 42 -28.94 10.81 -38.09
CA GLY A 42 -29.28 9.60 -38.85
C GLY A 42 -29.39 8.29 -38.05
N LEU A 43 -30.58 8.04 -37.52
CA LEU A 43 -31.28 6.74 -37.43
C LEU A 43 -30.68 5.57 -36.63
N ALA A 44 -31.23 5.41 -35.42
CA ALA A 44 -31.87 4.22 -34.87
C ALA A 44 -31.55 2.83 -35.49
N VAL A 45 -30.98 1.95 -34.65
CA VAL A 45 -31.43 0.55 -34.57
C VAL A 45 -31.48 0.15 -33.09
N PHE A 46 -32.71 -0.05 -32.60
CA PHE A 46 -32.99 -0.81 -31.39
C PHE A 46 -32.65 -2.29 -31.67
N GLY A 47 -31.45 -2.71 -31.28
CA GLY A 47 -31.06 -4.11 -31.25
C GLY A 47 -31.41 -4.74 -29.91
N LEU A 48 -32.70 -4.90 -29.63
CA LEU A 48 -33.18 -5.75 -28.54
C LEU A 48 -32.94 -7.22 -28.93
N PHE A 49 -31.73 -7.73 -28.67
CA PHE A 49 -31.51 -9.17 -28.58
C PHE A 49 -31.30 -9.53 -27.12
N ALA A 50 -32.42 -9.91 -26.50
CA ALA A 50 -32.44 -10.74 -25.31
C ALA A 50 -31.76 -12.08 -25.63
N VAL A 51 -30.44 -12.15 -25.44
CA VAL A 51 -29.76 -13.43 -25.27
C VAL A 51 -29.86 -13.81 -23.80
N SER A 52 -30.73 -14.79 -23.59
CA SER A 52 -31.00 -15.53 -22.36
C SER A 52 -29.77 -15.75 -21.50
N CYS A 53 -29.93 -15.58 -20.19
CA CYS A 53 -29.11 -16.22 -19.18
C CYS A 53 -28.99 -17.72 -19.49
N SER A 54 -27.85 -18.14 -20.02
CA SER A 54 -27.36 -19.49 -19.80
C SER A 54 -26.68 -19.47 -18.43
N THR A 55 -27.46 -19.74 -17.38
CA THR A 55 -26.90 -20.30 -16.16
C THR A 55 -26.49 -21.73 -16.50
N GLY A 56 -25.36 -21.86 -17.18
CA GLY A 56 -24.69 -23.14 -17.38
C GLY A 56 -24.36 -23.68 -16.00
N GLY A 57 -24.97 -24.80 -15.66
CA GLY A 57 -25.00 -25.35 -14.31
C GLY A 57 -23.61 -25.45 -13.69
N THR A 58 -23.60 -25.41 -12.37
CA THR A 58 -22.54 -25.98 -11.55
C THR A 58 -22.42 -27.44 -11.95
N GLY A 59 -21.58 -27.73 -12.95
CA GLY A 59 -21.12 -29.07 -13.19
C GLY A 59 -20.41 -29.50 -11.93
N THR A 60 -21.11 -30.27 -11.09
CA THR A 60 -20.44 -31.22 -10.21
C THR A 60 -19.66 -32.08 -11.18
N ARG A 61 -18.38 -31.74 -11.33
CA ARG A 61 -17.43 -32.60 -12.01
C ARG A 61 -17.40 -33.83 -11.11
N ASP A 62 -18.18 -34.83 -11.52
CA ASP A 62 -18.11 -36.17 -10.96
C ASP A 62 -16.74 -36.67 -11.40
N GLU A 63 -15.72 -36.35 -10.59
CA GLU A 63 -14.41 -36.96 -10.66
C GLU A 63 -14.64 -38.43 -10.28
N GLY A 64 -15.14 -39.21 -11.24
CA GLY A 64 -15.37 -40.64 -11.09
C GLY A 64 -14.14 -41.30 -10.46
N PRO A 65 -14.33 -42.40 -9.71
CA PRO A 65 -13.35 -42.92 -8.77
C PRO A 65 -11.96 -42.91 -9.39
N ALA A 66 -11.03 -42.21 -8.73
CA ALA A 66 -9.67 -42.00 -9.20
C ALA A 66 -9.12 -43.30 -9.77
N GLY A 67 -8.97 -43.35 -11.10
CA GLY A 67 -8.41 -44.50 -11.77
C GLY A 67 -7.06 -44.79 -11.15
N ALA A 68 -6.88 -46.00 -10.61
CA ALA A 68 -5.61 -46.49 -10.13
C ALA A 68 -4.70 -46.80 -11.34
N GLU A 69 -4.42 -45.78 -12.15
CA GLU A 69 -3.37 -45.88 -13.14
C GLU A 69 -2.03 -45.84 -12.39
N PRO A 70 -1.10 -46.75 -12.69
CA PRO A 70 0.20 -46.76 -12.05
C PRO A 70 0.86 -45.41 -12.32
N VAL A 71 1.11 -44.66 -11.25
CA VAL A 71 1.87 -43.41 -11.26
C VAL A 71 3.15 -43.68 -12.04
N VAL A 72 3.25 -43.16 -13.27
CA VAL A 72 4.51 -43.12 -13.99
C VAL A 72 5.45 -42.35 -13.06
N ARG A 73 6.42 -43.08 -12.51
CA ARG A 73 7.48 -42.52 -11.70
C ARG A 73 8.28 -41.60 -12.61
N ILE A 74 7.90 -40.32 -12.65
CA ILE A 74 8.74 -39.27 -13.19
C ILE A 74 9.95 -39.24 -12.26
N THR A 75 11.01 -39.94 -12.66
CA THR A 75 12.31 -39.79 -12.03
C THR A 75 12.66 -38.31 -12.18
N PRO A 76 12.81 -37.54 -11.10
CA PRO A 76 13.25 -36.15 -11.23
C PRO A 76 14.59 -36.21 -11.97
N SER A 77 14.62 -35.71 -13.20
CA SER A 77 15.89 -35.45 -13.88
C SER A 77 16.63 -34.49 -12.98
N ALA A 78 17.80 -34.91 -12.49
CA ALA A 78 18.63 -34.11 -11.62
C ALA A 78 19.07 -32.86 -12.39
N THR A 79 18.23 -31.83 -12.36
CA THR A 79 18.65 -30.49 -12.73
C THR A 79 19.76 -30.15 -11.76
N ALA A 80 20.95 -29.89 -12.28
CA ALA A 80 22.12 -29.56 -11.48
C ALA A 80 21.72 -28.54 -10.43
N ALA A 81 21.91 -28.90 -9.15
CA ALA A 81 21.66 -27.99 -8.05
C ALA A 81 22.44 -26.70 -8.32
N SER A 82 21.74 -25.56 -8.36
CA SER A 82 22.37 -24.26 -8.52
C SER A 82 23.53 -24.15 -7.52
N THR A 83 24.76 -24.08 -8.03
CA THR A 83 25.99 -23.90 -7.24
C THR A 83 26.13 -22.48 -6.71
N ALA A 84 25.14 -21.62 -6.94
CA ALA A 84 25.07 -20.28 -6.40
C ALA A 84 24.98 -20.37 -4.87
N LYS A 85 26.06 -19.98 -4.20
CA LYS A 85 26.08 -19.77 -2.75
C LYS A 85 24.91 -18.83 -2.40
N PRO A 86 24.02 -19.18 -1.46
CA PRO A 86 23.00 -18.27 -0.98
C PRO A 86 23.68 -16.97 -0.55
N ALA A 87 23.16 -15.84 -1.03
CA ALA A 87 23.64 -14.55 -0.57
C ALA A 87 23.51 -14.51 0.97
N PRO A 88 24.49 -13.94 1.68
CA PRO A 88 24.40 -13.78 3.12
C PRO A 88 23.07 -13.09 3.48
N ARG A 89 22.26 -13.77 4.30
CA ARG A 89 21.03 -13.21 4.85
C ARG A 89 21.40 -12.18 5.91
N VAL A 90 20.65 -11.10 5.97
CA VAL A 90 20.80 -10.07 6.99
C VAL A 90 20.23 -10.58 8.30
N ASP A 91 20.87 -10.24 9.42
CA ASP A 91 20.30 -10.43 10.75
C ASP A 91 19.25 -9.33 11.01
N ALA A 92 18.00 -9.63 10.67
CA ALA A 92 16.89 -8.70 10.81
C ALA A 92 16.63 -8.30 12.26
N VAL A 93 16.85 -9.21 13.22
CA VAL A 93 16.65 -8.94 14.65
C VAL A 93 17.70 -7.97 15.16
N ALA A 94 18.97 -8.17 14.79
CA ALA A 94 20.04 -7.25 15.14
C ALA A 94 19.81 -5.86 14.52
N LEU A 95 19.35 -5.79 13.26
CA LEU A 95 18.99 -4.52 12.62
C LEU A 95 17.91 -3.77 13.42
N LEU A 96 16.79 -4.43 13.70
CA LEU A 96 15.67 -3.80 14.42
C LEU A 96 16.06 -3.35 15.83
N LYS A 97 16.86 -4.14 16.54
CA LYS A 97 17.32 -3.78 17.90
C LYS A 97 18.28 -2.60 17.91
N ALA A 98 19.15 -2.49 16.91
CA ALA A 98 20.12 -1.40 16.78
C ALA A 98 19.50 -0.10 16.23
N ASP A 99 18.36 -0.18 15.55
CA ASP A 99 17.75 0.95 14.88
C ASP A 99 16.98 1.86 15.85
N PRO A 100 17.35 3.15 15.98
CA PRO A 100 16.65 4.10 16.83
C PRO A 100 15.27 4.52 16.29
N LYS A 101 14.96 4.28 15.01
CA LYS A 101 13.64 4.57 14.42
C LYS A 101 12.58 3.54 14.81
N VAL A 102 13.01 2.36 15.25
CA VAL A 102 12.11 1.32 15.79
C VAL A 102 11.69 1.72 17.19
N SER A 103 10.38 1.71 17.48
CA SER A 103 9.91 2.14 18.80
C SER A 103 10.45 1.25 19.92
N GLY A 104 10.50 1.82 21.13
CA GLY A 104 10.86 1.07 22.33
C GLY A 104 9.94 -0.13 22.55
N ARG A 105 8.63 0.00 22.25
CA ARG A 105 7.67 -1.09 22.39
C ARG A 105 8.03 -2.27 21.49
N VAL A 106 8.20 -2.03 20.18
CA VAL A 106 8.54 -3.12 19.24
C VAL A 106 9.88 -3.76 19.61
N ARG A 107 10.90 -2.96 19.98
CA ARG A 107 12.20 -3.53 20.39
C ARG A 107 12.14 -4.36 21.67
N MET A 108 11.32 -3.98 22.65
CA MET A 108 11.13 -4.75 23.88
C MET A 108 10.35 -6.04 23.65
N ASP A 109 9.34 -5.99 22.77
CA ASP A 109 8.49 -7.13 22.44
C ASP A 109 9.15 -8.07 21.42
N LEU A 110 10.21 -7.63 20.73
CA LEU A 110 11.04 -8.44 19.84
C LEU A 110 11.93 -9.41 20.62
N LYS A 111 11.30 -10.50 21.05
CA LYS A 111 11.88 -11.66 21.73
C LYS A 111 11.57 -12.95 20.94
N PRO A 112 12.33 -14.03 21.15
CA PRO A 112 11.99 -15.31 20.55
C PRO A 112 10.60 -15.79 21.00
N CYS A 113 9.83 -16.33 20.07
CA CYS A 113 8.53 -16.96 20.31
C CYS A 113 8.68 -18.39 20.83
N SER A 114 9.64 -19.13 20.28
CA SER A 114 9.96 -20.49 20.66
C SER A 114 11.44 -20.75 20.36
N GLY A 115 12.21 -21.18 21.38
CA GLY A 115 13.66 -21.34 21.24
C GLY A 115 14.33 -20.04 20.77
N ASP A 116 14.91 -20.08 19.57
CA ASP A 116 15.61 -18.96 18.93
C ASP A 116 14.81 -18.33 17.77
N GLU A 117 13.56 -18.76 17.56
CA GLU A 117 12.72 -18.26 16.47
C GLU A 117 12.03 -16.95 16.86
N TYR A 118 12.28 -15.89 16.09
CA TYR A 118 11.66 -14.57 16.29
C TYR A 118 10.45 -14.39 15.37
N PRO A 119 9.45 -13.56 15.76
CA PRO A 119 8.26 -13.30 14.94
C PRO A 119 8.59 -12.25 13.87
N VAL A 120 9.60 -12.52 13.04
CA VAL A 120 10.09 -11.62 12.02
C VAL A 120 10.07 -12.33 10.68
N ASP A 121 9.45 -11.70 9.71
CA ASP A 121 9.51 -12.12 8.32
C ASP A 121 10.33 -11.12 7.49
N THR A 122 11.10 -11.63 6.53
CA THR A 122 12.06 -10.85 5.75
C THR A 122 11.94 -11.14 4.27
N SER A 123 11.64 -10.09 3.51
CA SER A 123 11.61 -10.12 2.05
C SER A 123 12.72 -9.26 1.45
N TYR A 124 13.26 -9.66 0.30
CA TYR A 124 14.36 -8.98 -0.37
C TYR A 124 13.93 -8.55 -1.77
N GLY A 125 14.19 -7.31 -2.16
CA GLY A 125 13.81 -6.81 -3.48
C GLY A 125 14.42 -5.45 -3.82
N LYS A 126 14.10 -4.93 -5.01
CA LYS A 126 14.64 -3.67 -5.52
C LYS A 126 13.60 -2.57 -5.36
N LEU A 127 13.63 -1.86 -4.24
CA LEU A 127 12.73 -0.74 -3.95
C LEU A 127 13.42 0.61 -4.17
N THR A 128 14.68 0.75 -3.76
CA THR A 128 15.39 2.05 -3.72
C THR A 128 16.30 2.31 -4.91
N ARG A 129 16.19 1.48 -5.97
CA ARG A 129 17.03 1.49 -7.18
C ARG A 129 18.54 1.32 -6.90
N GLY A 130 18.90 0.75 -5.75
CA GLY A 130 20.29 0.43 -5.40
C GLY A 130 20.86 -0.79 -6.14
N SER A 131 22.19 -0.94 -6.12
CA SER A 131 22.90 -2.08 -6.70
C SER A 131 22.68 -3.39 -5.92
N SER A 132 22.44 -3.30 -4.61
CA SER A 132 22.06 -4.42 -3.73
C SER A 132 20.55 -4.44 -3.45
N SER A 133 20.00 -5.57 -3.03
CA SER A 133 18.57 -5.66 -2.69
C SER A 133 18.32 -4.95 -1.37
N ASP A 134 17.21 -4.21 -1.31
CA ASP A 134 16.63 -3.70 -0.07
C ASP A 134 15.98 -4.86 0.69
N VAL A 135 15.81 -4.66 1.99
CA VAL A 135 15.25 -5.64 2.92
C VAL A 135 13.97 -5.06 3.51
N VAL A 136 12.85 -5.73 3.28
CA VAL A 136 11.59 -5.46 3.98
C VAL A 136 11.51 -6.41 5.17
N VAL A 137 11.35 -5.85 6.36
CA VAL A 137 11.26 -6.59 7.61
C VAL A 137 9.88 -6.35 8.21
N ASN A 138 9.10 -7.42 8.38
CA ASN A 138 7.82 -7.39 9.07
C ASN A 138 7.98 -8.00 10.45
N VAL A 139 7.57 -7.26 11.49
CA VAL A 139 7.51 -7.77 12.86
C VAL A 139 6.07 -8.14 13.15
N MET A 140 5.88 -9.32 13.73
CA MET A 140 4.58 -9.90 14.04
C MET A 140 4.49 -10.24 15.53
N THR A 141 3.30 -10.56 15.98
CA THR A 141 3.07 -11.22 17.26
C THR A 141 3.39 -12.71 17.18
N CYS A 142 3.87 -13.30 18.28
CA CYS A 142 4.27 -14.71 18.32
C CYS A 142 3.12 -15.72 18.20
N GLY A 143 1.92 -15.37 18.65
CA GLY A 143 0.81 -16.32 18.79
C GLY A 143 -0.05 -16.41 17.54
N ASP A 144 -0.41 -15.26 16.99
CA ASP A 144 -1.39 -15.07 15.93
C ASP A 144 -0.78 -14.47 14.65
N SER A 145 0.54 -14.26 14.61
CA SER A 145 1.27 -13.73 13.47
C SER A 145 0.70 -12.42 12.92
N VAL A 146 0.09 -11.62 13.80
CA VAL A 146 -0.47 -10.31 13.46
C VAL A 146 0.68 -9.32 13.37
N GLY A 147 0.82 -8.68 12.22
CA GLY A 147 1.85 -7.68 12.00
C GLY A 147 1.69 -6.46 12.91
N VAL A 148 2.79 -5.99 13.47
CA VAL A 148 2.85 -4.82 14.37
C VAL A 148 3.81 -3.74 13.85
N GLY A 149 4.62 -4.07 12.85
CA GLY A 149 5.47 -3.08 12.19
C GLY A 149 6.07 -3.61 10.88
N THR A 150 6.28 -2.69 9.96
CA THR A 150 6.97 -2.91 8.67
C THR A 150 8.07 -1.89 8.51
N TYR A 151 9.26 -2.37 8.14
CA TYR A 151 10.46 -1.57 8.00
C TYR A 151 11.14 -1.85 6.66
N VAL A 152 11.69 -0.83 6.00
CA VAL A 152 12.52 -1.02 4.81
C VAL A 152 13.94 -0.55 5.08
N TYR A 153 14.89 -1.46 4.90
CA TYR A 153 16.30 -1.23 5.07
C TYR A 153 17.01 -1.24 3.71
N ARG A 154 17.67 -0.13 3.40
CA ARG A 154 18.48 0.05 2.20
C ARG A 154 19.96 -0.21 2.51
N PRO A 155 20.67 -1.06 1.74
CA PRO A 155 22.09 -1.25 1.92
C PRO A 155 22.89 0.02 1.57
N ARG A 156 23.91 0.30 2.38
CA ARG A 156 24.90 1.36 2.19
C ARG A 156 26.20 0.81 1.61
N THR A 157 27.07 1.71 1.16
CA THR A 157 28.37 1.36 0.56
C THR A 157 29.36 0.79 1.59
N ASP A 158 29.19 1.09 2.87
CA ASP A 158 30.01 0.60 3.98
C ASP A 158 29.55 -0.77 4.51
N GLY A 159 28.57 -1.40 3.86
CA GLY A 159 28.00 -2.69 4.27
C GLY A 159 26.94 -2.61 5.36
N THR A 160 26.63 -1.40 5.86
CA THR A 160 25.52 -1.19 6.81
C THR A 160 24.18 -1.07 6.09
N TYR A 161 23.10 -1.04 6.87
CA TYR A 161 21.75 -0.81 6.37
C TYR A 161 21.17 0.46 6.97
N GLU A 162 20.54 1.27 6.14
CA GLU A 162 19.77 2.44 6.56
C GLU A 162 18.28 2.13 6.52
N ASN A 163 17.57 2.41 7.61
CA ASN A 163 16.11 2.43 7.60
C ASN A 163 15.59 3.65 6.81
N VAL A 164 14.83 3.39 5.74
CA VAL A 164 14.26 4.40 4.83
C VAL A 164 12.73 4.43 4.84
N PHE A 165 12.08 3.50 5.56
CA PHE A 165 10.63 3.45 5.73
C PHE A 165 10.30 2.76 7.05
N THR A 166 9.30 3.27 7.76
CA THR A 166 8.81 2.68 9.02
C THR A 166 7.33 2.96 9.14
N VAL A 167 6.57 1.91 9.45
CA VAL A 167 5.19 2.01 9.90
C VAL A 167 5.01 1.02 11.05
N GLU A 168 4.47 1.51 12.16
CA GLU A 168 4.22 0.71 13.36
C GLU A 168 2.76 0.91 13.78
N GLN A 169 1.91 -0.01 13.35
CA GLN A 169 0.49 -0.01 13.67
C GLN A 169 -0.04 -1.44 13.72
N PRO A 170 -1.12 -1.70 14.46
CA PRO A 170 -1.71 -3.04 14.51
C PRO A 170 -2.13 -3.54 13.14
N ALA A 171 -1.92 -4.84 12.91
CA ALA A 171 -2.28 -5.57 11.71
C ALA A 171 -1.71 -5.00 10.40
N VAL A 172 -0.49 -4.45 10.46
CA VAL A 172 0.25 -3.95 9.29
C VAL A 172 1.19 -5.01 8.73
N TYR A 173 1.26 -5.12 7.40
CA TYR A 173 2.18 -6.02 6.74
C TYR A 173 2.63 -5.44 5.39
N GLY A 174 3.94 -5.50 5.14
CA GLY A 174 4.57 -4.96 3.93
C GLY A 174 5.00 -6.04 2.96
N THR A 175 4.71 -5.84 1.68
CA THR A 175 5.14 -6.70 0.59
C THR A 175 5.82 -5.89 -0.51
N ILE A 176 6.58 -6.58 -1.36
CA ILE A 176 7.23 -5.98 -2.53
C ILE A 176 6.42 -6.38 -3.76
N ASP A 177 5.86 -5.40 -4.47
CA ASP A 177 5.18 -5.62 -5.75
C ASP A 177 5.81 -4.77 -6.84
N ARG A 178 6.38 -5.41 -7.87
CA ARG A 178 7.01 -4.77 -9.05
C ARG A 178 7.98 -3.60 -8.74
N GLY A 179 8.62 -3.61 -7.58
CA GLY A 179 9.59 -2.58 -7.16
C GLY A 179 8.98 -1.46 -6.31
N ASP A 180 7.70 -1.54 -6.00
CA ASP A 180 7.01 -0.71 -5.02
C ASP A 180 6.83 -1.46 -3.71
N LEU A 181 6.72 -0.70 -2.62
CA LEU A 181 6.36 -1.22 -1.31
C LEU A 181 4.84 -1.14 -1.18
N VAL A 182 4.17 -2.27 -1.04
CA VAL A 182 2.73 -2.33 -0.79
C VAL A 182 2.52 -2.66 0.68
N VAL A 183 1.93 -1.72 1.41
CA VAL A 183 1.60 -1.88 2.84
C VAL A 183 0.11 -2.13 2.96
N THR A 184 -0.22 -3.28 3.53
CA THR A 184 -1.59 -3.68 3.84
C THR A 184 -1.82 -3.52 5.33
N THR A 185 -2.92 -2.88 5.72
CA THR A 185 -3.35 -2.74 7.11
C THR A 185 -4.79 -3.20 7.25
N GLN A 186 -5.05 -4.17 8.12
CA GLN A 186 -6.42 -4.56 8.43
C GLN A 186 -7.07 -3.49 9.33
N VAL A 187 -8.32 -3.13 9.02
CA VAL A 187 -9.09 -2.11 9.73
C VAL A 187 -10.16 -2.77 10.59
N TYR A 188 -10.14 -2.47 11.89
CA TYR A 188 -11.05 -3.01 12.88
C TYR A 188 -12.03 -1.95 13.39
N GLY A 189 -13.32 -2.23 13.24
CA GLY A 189 -14.41 -1.51 13.89
C GLY A 189 -14.53 -1.86 15.38
N LYS A 190 -15.30 -1.05 16.12
CA LYS A 190 -15.46 -1.18 17.59
C LYS A 190 -15.95 -2.54 18.09
N LYS A 191 -16.63 -3.31 17.23
CA LYS A 191 -17.23 -4.62 17.55
C LYS A 191 -16.60 -5.76 16.75
N ASP A 192 -15.38 -5.55 16.27
CA ASP A 192 -14.66 -6.56 15.53
C ASP A 192 -13.90 -7.46 16.51
N SER A 193 -13.92 -8.76 16.20
CA SER A 193 -12.98 -9.70 16.78
C SER A 193 -11.65 -9.61 16.03
N VAL A 194 -10.56 -9.99 16.66
CA VAL A 194 -9.23 -10.10 16.03
C VAL A 194 -9.28 -10.99 14.78
N ALA A 195 -10.15 -12.00 14.75
CA ALA A 195 -10.30 -12.88 13.59
C ALA A 195 -11.09 -12.28 12.41
N TYR A 196 -11.82 -11.17 12.62
CA TYR A 196 -12.78 -10.64 11.66
C TYR A 196 -12.69 -9.10 11.55
N PRO A 197 -11.72 -8.58 10.78
CA PRO A 197 -11.66 -7.15 10.48
C PRO A 197 -12.87 -6.71 9.64
N SER A 198 -13.29 -5.45 9.81
CA SER A 198 -14.35 -4.83 9.01
C SER A 198 -13.84 -4.25 7.69
N GLY A 199 -12.53 -4.14 7.50
CA GLY A 199 -11.98 -3.64 6.25
C GLY A 199 -10.46 -3.82 6.17
N GLU A 200 -9.91 -3.26 5.10
CA GLU A 200 -8.48 -3.24 4.84
C GLU A 200 -8.12 -1.95 4.10
N GLU A 201 -6.96 -1.40 4.42
CA GLU A 201 -6.32 -0.34 3.67
C GLU A 201 -5.03 -0.86 3.03
N VAL A 202 -4.93 -0.69 1.70
CA VAL A 202 -3.75 -1.05 0.91
C VAL A 202 -3.15 0.24 0.36
N ILE A 203 -1.92 0.56 0.78
CA ILE A 203 -1.19 1.73 0.31
C ILE A 203 0.03 1.28 -0.48
N THR A 204 0.15 1.77 -1.71
CA THR A 204 1.34 1.55 -2.53
C THR A 204 2.28 2.75 -2.39
N TYR A 205 3.53 2.48 -2.05
CA TYR A 205 4.59 3.46 -1.92
C TYR A 205 5.65 3.26 -3.00
N HIS A 206 5.96 4.34 -3.72
CA HIS A 206 7.03 4.38 -4.68
C HIS A 206 8.25 5.13 -4.12
N TRP A 207 9.45 4.60 -4.36
CA TRP A 207 10.68 5.32 -4.04
C TRP A 207 10.98 6.39 -5.08
N ALA A 208 11.00 7.65 -4.68
CA ALA A 208 11.45 8.75 -5.52
C ALA A 208 12.13 9.83 -4.69
N SER A 209 13.14 10.48 -5.26
CA SER A 209 13.80 11.63 -4.64
C SER A 209 14.30 11.36 -3.20
N GLY A 210 14.77 10.14 -2.94
CA GLY A 210 15.36 9.78 -1.65
C GLY A 210 14.36 9.41 -0.55
N ARG A 211 13.08 9.18 -0.87
CA ARG A 211 12.07 8.73 0.09
C ARG A 211 10.98 7.89 -0.58
N PHE A 212 10.24 7.14 0.22
CA PHE A 212 8.97 6.56 -0.21
C PHE A 212 7.88 7.64 -0.19
N GLY A 213 7.17 7.78 -1.30
CA GLY A 213 5.94 8.56 -1.40
C GLY A 213 4.78 7.64 -1.73
N GLU A 214 3.64 7.87 -1.10
CA GLU A 214 2.38 7.20 -1.47
C GLU A 214 2.02 7.56 -2.91
N VAL A 215 1.70 6.54 -3.71
CA VAL A 215 1.27 6.70 -5.11
C VAL A 215 -0.14 6.18 -5.35
N ASP A 216 -0.61 5.27 -4.51
CA ASP A 216 -1.98 4.75 -4.57
C ASP A 216 -2.45 4.33 -3.17
N ARG A 217 -3.75 4.43 -2.94
CA ARG A 217 -4.42 4.01 -1.71
C ARG A 217 -5.80 3.46 -2.05
N VAL A 218 -6.03 2.22 -1.63
CA VAL A 218 -7.31 1.53 -1.76
C VAL A 218 -7.81 1.16 -0.37
N GLN A 219 -9.04 1.57 -0.05
CA GLN A 219 -9.74 1.12 1.14
C GLN A 219 -10.85 0.16 0.72
N ASN A 220 -10.85 -1.04 1.29
CA ASN A 220 -11.88 -2.05 1.11
C ASN A 220 -12.65 -2.20 2.40
N ASP A 221 -13.95 -1.97 2.35
CA ASP A 221 -14.85 -2.28 3.46
C ASP A 221 -15.45 -3.68 3.23
N PHE A 222 -15.25 -4.57 4.19
CA PHE A 222 -15.82 -5.91 4.14
C PHE A 222 -17.28 -5.84 4.61
N ASN A 223 -18.21 -5.91 3.65
CA ASN A 223 -19.62 -6.05 3.98
C ASN A 223 -19.84 -7.35 4.76
N ARG A 224 -20.30 -7.24 6.00
CA ARG A 224 -20.87 -8.37 6.74
C ARG A 224 -22.13 -8.79 6.01
N ALA A 225 -22.04 -9.80 5.13
CA ALA A 225 -23.24 -10.39 4.54
C ALA A 225 -24.15 -10.86 5.69
N VAL A 226 -25.29 -10.18 5.84
CA VAL A 226 -26.37 -10.55 6.74
C VAL A 226 -26.93 -11.90 6.28
N GLY A 227 -26.56 -12.99 6.97
CA GLY A 227 -26.95 -14.34 6.54
C GLY A 227 -26.58 -15.50 7.46
N ALA A 228 -26.49 -15.26 8.78
CA ALA A 228 -26.61 -16.25 9.86
C ALA A 228 -26.68 -15.40 11.14
N GLY A 229 -27.84 -14.87 11.48
CA GLY A 229 -28.78 -15.57 12.35
C GLY A 229 -28.32 -15.31 13.78
N ASP A 230 -29.17 -14.67 14.59
CA ASP A 230 -29.00 -14.63 16.05
C ASP A 230 -28.78 -16.07 16.55
N GLY A 231 -27.51 -16.44 16.69
CA GLY A 231 -27.07 -17.72 17.20
C GLY A 231 -26.09 -17.37 18.30
N ASP A 232 -26.56 -17.50 19.53
CA ASP A 232 -25.75 -17.48 20.73
C ASP A 232 -24.39 -18.12 20.45
N LEU A 233 -23.32 -17.34 20.61
CA LEU A 233 -22.00 -17.91 20.81
C LEU A 233 -22.13 -18.79 22.06
N PRO A 234 -21.90 -20.12 21.99
CA PRO A 234 -22.02 -20.95 23.17
C PRO A 234 -21.04 -20.44 24.24
N GLU A 235 -21.56 -20.14 25.43
CA GLU A 235 -20.73 -19.76 26.57
C GLU A 235 -19.69 -20.87 26.84
N PRO A 236 -18.43 -20.52 27.16
CA PRO A 236 -17.44 -21.49 27.54
C PRO A 236 -17.94 -22.29 28.75
N THR A 237 -18.23 -23.58 28.55
CA THR A 237 -18.59 -24.47 29.65
C THR A 237 -17.33 -24.73 30.45
N GLU A 238 -17.30 -24.29 31.72
CA GLU A 238 -16.22 -24.66 32.63
C GLU A 238 -16.13 -26.19 32.74
N PRO A 239 -14.92 -26.78 32.72
CA PRO A 239 -14.77 -28.22 32.83
C PRO A 239 -15.21 -28.68 34.22
N SER A 240 -16.11 -29.66 34.26
CA SER A 240 -16.53 -30.31 35.51
C SER A 240 -15.32 -30.91 36.23
N ARG A 241 -15.04 -30.39 37.42
CA ARG A 241 -14.04 -30.93 38.35
C ARG A 241 -14.52 -32.31 38.83
N ASN A 242 -13.75 -33.35 38.51
CA ASN A 242 -13.78 -34.63 39.22
C ASN A 242 -12.66 -34.65 40.26
#